data_AF-A0A6A3AJ04-F1
#
_entry.id   AF-A0A6A3AJ04-F1
#
_cell.length_a   1.000
_cell.length_b   1.000
_cell.length_c   1.000
_cell.angle_alpha   90.00
_cell.angle_beta   90.00
_cell.angle_gamma   90.00
#
_symmetry.space_group_name_H-M   'P 1'
#
loop_
_entity.id
_entity.type
_entity.pdbx_description
1 polymer ?
#
loop_
_entity_poly.entity_id
_entity_poly.type
_entity_poly.pdbx_seq_one_letter_code
_entity_poly.pdbx_strand_id
1 'polypeptide(L)'
;MEIKHIIVLISIFYLLRSSSSSRTPLPSSSNNSPLDANSSTLDGPYESSVDLTPDTSEGGSSTPVAPDESSADLTPDSLDGVTSNPEAPDETVNSSFSPEESPHSPYYGAVDLTPEGPRPSASFSFTLMPGTSNPELEKICKETELPIECMKSISPLLNDTVQVEPITVAKLGIELSTNMSRQAADTATKLYDDPEASGGLKEALSVCIENYESIPDDNDLALLALNEHNLEEAMIKLSGPLTSMETCLDANHQMHNFSPMRDMEAELEALVRVNLHIVTDLVKF
;
A
#
# COMPACT_ATOMS: atom_id res chain seq x y z
N MET A 1 -2.93 35.96 14.47
CA MET A 1 -2.38 34.75 15.10
C MET A 1 -0.88 34.77 14.82
N GLU A 2 -0.06 35.04 15.83
CA GLU A 2 1.37 35.32 15.64
C GLU A 2 2.17 34.05 15.33
N ILE A 3 3.11 34.12 14.39
CA ILE A 3 4.02 33.05 13.93
C ILE A 3 4.70 32.29 15.07
N LYS A 4 4.87 32.94 16.23
CA LYS A 4 5.43 32.33 17.44
C LYS A 4 4.62 31.15 17.96
N HIS A 5 3.29 31.15 17.79
CA HIS A 5 2.44 30.04 18.22
C HIS A 5 2.60 28.80 17.32
N ILE A 6 2.88 28.99 16.03
CA ILE A 6 3.04 27.87 15.07
C ILE A 6 4.33 27.10 15.37
N ILE A 7 5.44 27.80 15.67
CA ILE A 7 6.74 27.17 15.99
C ILE A 7 6.65 26.35 17.29
N VAL A 8 5.88 26.83 18.27
CA VAL A 8 5.66 26.11 19.54
C VAL A 8 4.82 24.84 19.31
N LEU A 9 3.78 24.91 18.47
CA LEU A 9 2.96 23.73 18.15
C LEU A 9 3.75 22.66 17.40
N ILE A 10 4.58 23.05 16.42
CA ILE A 10 5.45 22.12 15.69
C ILE A 10 6.46 21.46 16.64
N SER A 11 7.08 22.23 17.54
CA SER A 11 8.06 21.70 18.49
C SER A 11 7.44 20.71 19.49
N ILE A 12 6.21 20.97 19.94
CA ILE A 12 5.46 20.04 20.81
C ILE A 12 5.13 18.75 20.05
N PHE A 13 4.74 18.85 18.78
CA PHE A 13 4.46 17.68 17.94
C PHE A 13 5.69 16.78 17.77
N TYR A 14 6.86 17.37 17.55
CA TYR A 14 8.14 16.63 17.46
C TYR A 14 8.52 15.96 18.79
N LEU A 15 8.33 16.63 19.92
CA LEU A 15 8.65 16.06 21.25
C LEU A 15 7.71 14.91 21.63
N LEU A 16 6.42 14.98 21.25
CA LEU A 16 5.47 13.90 21.48
C LEU A 16 5.77 12.69 20.59
N ARG A 17 6.25 12.91 19.35
CA ARG A 17 6.65 11.82 18.44
C ARG A 17 7.90 11.07 18.94
N SER A 18 8.84 11.75 19.59
CA SER A 18 10.06 11.11 20.13
C SER A 18 9.86 10.32 21.42
N SER A 19 8.73 10.46 22.11
CA SER A 19 8.52 9.87 23.44
C SER A 19 7.91 8.44 23.43
N SER A 20 7.55 7.90 22.26
CA SER A 20 6.83 6.62 22.17
C SER A 20 7.71 5.37 22.12
N SER A 21 9.03 5.48 22.27
CA SER A 21 9.96 4.34 22.18
C SER A 21 10.60 3.99 23.52
N SER A 22 9.79 3.40 24.41
CA SER A 22 10.30 2.56 25.50
C SER A 22 9.20 1.63 26.01
N ARG A 23 8.94 0.54 25.27
CA ARG A 23 8.26 -0.63 25.83
C ARG A 23 9.26 -1.41 26.66
N THR A 24 9.12 -1.34 27.98
CA THR A 24 9.72 -2.29 28.93
C THR A 24 9.19 -3.72 28.68
N PRO A 25 10.03 -4.76 28.74
CA PRO A 25 9.56 -6.14 28.64
C PRO A 25 8.81 -6.52 29.92
N LEU A 26 7.58 -7.02 29.78
CA LEU A 26 6.87 -7.69 30.88
C LEU A 26 7.47 -9.08 31.12
N PRO A 27 7.56 -9.53 32.39
CA PRO A 27 8.05 -10.85 32.73
C PRO A 27 7.00 -11.93 32.41
N SER A 28 7.44 -13.00 31.74
CA SER A 28 6.65 -14.22 31.56
C SER A 28 6.43 -14.92 32.90
N SER A 29 5.16 -15.04 33.31
CA SER A 29 4.74 -15.80 34.49
C SER A 29 4.51 -17.26 34.09
N SER A 30 5.42 -18.16 34.49
CA SER A 30 5.22 -19.61 34.37
C SER A 30 4.33 -20.10 35.52
N ASN A 31 3.13 -20.58 35.20
CA ASN A 31 2.28 -21.29 36.14
C ASN A 31 2.73 -22.75 36.24
N ASN A 32 3.35 -23.13 37.37
CA ASN A 32 3.45 -24.52 37.80
C ASN A 32 2.62 -24.67 39.08
N SER A 33 1.57 -25.48 39.00
CA SER A 33 0.79 -25.92 40.16
C SER A 33 1.51 -27.05 40.92
N PRO A 34 1.24 -27.23 42.23
CA PRO A 34 1.95 -28.20 43.07
C PRO A 34 1.35 -29.61 42.99
N LEU A 35 2.23 -30.61 43.00
CA LEU A 35 1.94 -32.02 43.24
C LEU A 35 1.77 -32.29 44.73
N ASP A 36 0.68 -32.96 45.10
CA ASP A 36 0.56 -33.70 46.36
C ASP A 36 1.11 -35.12 46.19
N ALA A 37 1.79 -35.54 47.25
CA ALA A 37 2.55 -36.78 47.37
C ALA A 37 1.67 -38.03 47.50
N ASN A 38 2.12 -39.16 46.92
CA ASN A 38 2.19 -40.40 47.69
C ASN A 38 3.11 -41.49 47.10
N SER A 39 3.94 -42.05 47.99
CA SER A 39 4.34 -43.46 48.13
C SER A 39 5.19 -44.19 47.07
N SER A 40 6.41 -44.52 47.52
CA SER A 40 6.93 -45.90 47.67
C SER A 40 7.82 -46.55 46.58
N THR A 41 9.12 -46.57 46.93
CA THR A 41 10.08 -47.71 46.94
C THR A 41 10.89 -48.14 45.71
N LEU A 42 12.19 -48.34 46.03
CA LEU A 42 13.14 -49.38 45.62
C LEU A 42 14.16 -49.10 44.48
N ASP A 43 15.41 -48.94 44.95
CA ASP A 43 16.69 -49.50 44.49
C ASP A 43 17.26 -49.19 43.09
N GLY A 44 18.53 -48.75 43.12
CA GLY A 44 19.52 -49.10 42.10
C GLY A 44 20.42 -47.93 41.64
N PRO A 45 21.73 -47.96 41.94
CA PRO A 45 22.69 -46.97 41.44
C PRO A 45 23.36 -47.45 40.16
N TYR A 46 23.59 -46.56 39.19
CA TYR A 46 24.64 -46.76 38.20
C TYR A 46 25.28 -45.45 37.78
N GLU A 47 26.61 -45.42 37.95
CA GLU A 47 27.53 -44.41 37.45
C GLU A 47 27.57 -44.37 35.92
N SER A 48 27.92 -43.21 35.35
CA SER A 48 29.11 -43.06 34.49
C SER A 48 28.95 -41.85 33.55
N SER A 49 29.52 -40.73 33.98
CA SER A 49 30.68 -40.06 33.38
C SER A 49 30.97 -40.18 31.86
N VAL A 50 31.31 -39.00 31.29
CA VAL A 50 32.41 -38.69 30.33
C VAL A 50 32.05 -38.25 28.90
N ASP A 51 32.29 -36.96 28.69
CA ASP A 51 32.99 -36.21 27.63
C ASP A 51 32.81 -36.41 26.11
N LEU A 52 32.66 -35.22 25.49
CA LEU A 52 33.42 -34.62 24.37
C LEU A 52 33.87 -35.52 23.20
N THR A 53 33.42 -35.18 22.00
CA THR A 53 34.15 -34.32 21.04
C THR A 53 33.37 -34.13 19.72
N PRO A 54 33.64 -33.06 18.96
CA PRO A 54 33.04 -32.80 17.65
C PRO A 54 33.92 -33.40 16.55
N ASP A 55 33.31 -34.03 15.55
CA ASP A 55 34.04 -34.44 14.34
C ASP A 55 33.52 -33.72 13.11
N THR A 56 34.50 -33.23 12.35
CA THR A 56 34.40 -32.48 11.11
C THR A 56 34.58 -33.48 9.99
N SER A 57 33.66 -33.56 9.02
CA SER A 57 33.95 -34.25 7.76
C SER A 57 33.28 -33.57 6.58
N GLU A 58 34.14 -33.14 5.67
CA GLU A 58 33.85 -32.69 4.31
C GLU A 58 33.24 -33.79 3.43
N GLY A 59 32.56 -33.34 2.36
CA GLY A 59 32.73 -33.92 1.02
C GLY A 59 31.76 -35.04 0.63
N GLY A 60 30.83 -34.74 -0.28
CA GLY A 60 30.00 -35.78 -0.91
C GLY A 60 28.98 -35.27 -1.91
N SER A 61 29.46 -34.76 -3.04
CA SER A 61 28.68 -34.54 -4.27
C SER A 61 28.12 -35.88 -4.79
N SER A 62 26.81 -35.98 -5.02
CA SER A 62 26.15 -36.90 -5.97
C SER A 62 24.63 -36.66 -6.04
N THR A 63 24.16 -36.17 -7.19
CA THR A 63 22.81 -36.41 -7.77
C THR A 63 23.06 -37.08 -9.14
N PRO A 64 22.11 -37.75 -9.83
CA PRO A 64 20.70 -38.02 -9.52
C PRO A 64 20.25 -39.48 -9.81
N VAL A 65 19.15 -39.96 -9.21
CA VAL A 65 18.41 -41.15 -9.71
C VAL A 65 16.91 -40.98 -9.43
N ALA A 66 16.11 -40.98 -10.49
CA ALA A 66 14.66 -41.20 -10.45
C ALA A 66 14.35 -42.70 -10.51
N PRO A 67 13.19 -43.15 -10.01
CA PRO A 67 12.60 -44.39 -10.47
C PRO A 67 11.21 -44.24 -11.09
N ASP A 68 11.01 -45.20 -11.98
CA ASP A 68 9.99 -45.48 -12.97
C ASP A 68 8.55 -45.73 -12.46
N GLU A 69 7.65 -45.67 -13.44
CA GLU A 69 6.24 -46.08 -13.44
C GLU A 69 6.05 -47.57 -13.10
N SER A 70 4.91 -47.90 -12.47
CA SER A 70 4.15 -49.10 -12.89
C SER A 70 2.67 -49.05 -12.48
N SER A 71 1.87 -49.56 -13.41
CA SER A 71 0.44 -49.41 -13.61
C SER A 71 -0.43 -50.52 -13.00
N ALA A 72 -1.71 -50.20 -12.78
CA ALA A 72 -2.87 -51.09 -12.92
C ALA A 72 -4.11 -50.17 -13.01
N ASP A 73 -4.73 -49.90 -14.15
CA ASP A 73 -5.52 -50.76 -15.06
C ASP A 73 -6.66 -51.52 -14.37
N LEU A 74 -7.88 -50.96 -14.45
CA LEU A 74 -9.14 -51.66 -14.72
C LEU A 74 -10.14 -50.68 -15.37
N THR A 75 -10.46 -50.93 -16.64
CA THR A 75 -11.66 -50.48 -17.39
C THR A 75 -12.66 -51.67 -17.47
N PRO A 76 -13.81 -51.67 -18.20
CA PRO A 76 -14.57 -50.63 -18.95
C PRO A 76 -16.11 -50.68 -18.70
N ASP A 77 -16.87 -50.05 -19.60
CA ASP A 77 -18.33 -50.04 -19.88
C ASP A 77 -19.11 -48.78 -19.41
N SER A 78 -19.92 -48.10 -20.22
CA SER A 78 -20.38 -48.33 -21.60
C SER A 78 -20.87 -47.03 -22.25
N LEU A 79 -20.78 -47.08 -23.58
CA LEU A 79 -21.26 -46.20 -24.65
C LEU A 79 -22.73 -45.75 -24.52
N ASP A 80 -23.00 -44.51 -24.94
CA ASP A 80 -23.98 -44.11 -25.96
C ASP A 80 -23.95 -42.56 -26.07
N GLY A 81 -23.83 -41.86 -27.20
CA GLY A 81 -23.91 -42.27 -28.60
C GLY A 81 -25.15 -41.71 -29.31
N VAL A 82 -25.44 -40.40 -29.30
CA VAL A 82 -26.43 -39.82 -30.23
C VAL A 82 -26.01 -38.45 -30.78
N THR A 83 -25.47 -38.50 -31.99
CA THR A 83 -25.44 -37.41 -32.98
C THR A 83 -26.82 -37.27 -33.60
N SER A 84 -27.38 -36.06 -33.66
CA SER A 84 -28.39 -35.66 -34.67
C SER A 84 -28.54 -34.14 -34.69
N ASN A 85 -27.95 -33.50 -35.70
CA ASN A 85 -28.50 -32.31 -36.36
C ASN A 85 -29.36 -32.86 -37.52
N PRO A 86 -30.57 -32.34 -37.84
CA PRO A 86 -30.64 -31.16 -38.70
C PRO A 86 -31.91 -30.26 -38.56
N GLU A 87 -31.80 -29.13 -39.25
CA GLU A 87 -32.86 -28.43 -40.00
C GLU A 87 -33.79 -27.43 -39.30
N ALA A 88 -33.91 -26.28 -39.97
CA ALA A 88 -34.66 -25.09 -39.62
C ALA A 88 -36.19 -25.29 -39.58
N PRO A 89 -36.90 -24.33 -38.96
CA PRO A 89 -37.81 -23.57 -39.80
C PRO A 89 -37.63 -22.05 -39.66
N ASP A 90 -37.73 -21.44 -40.84
CA ASP A 90 -38.11 -20.07 -41.12
C ASP A 90 -39.39 -19.69 -40.36
N GLU A 91 -39.34 -18.64 -39.52
CA GLU A 91 -40.49 -17.74 -39.30
C GLU A 91 -39.99 -16.34 -38.94
N THR A 92 -40.14 -15.45 -39.92
CA THR A 92 -40.31 -14.00 -39.79
C THR A 92 -41.24 -13.62 -38.63
N VAL A 93 -40.70 -13.04 -37.57
CA VAL A 93 -41.46 -12.15 -36.68
C VAL A 93 -40.83 -10.77 -36.70
N ASN A 94 -41.47 -9.93 -37.49
CA ASN A 94 -41.33 -8.50 -37.58
C ASN A 94 -41.67 -7.86 -36.21
N SER A 95 -40.67 -7.60 -35.36
CA SER A 95 -40.82 -6.72 -34.20
C SER A 95 -40.15 -5.37 -34.48
N SER A 96 -41.00 -4.46 -34.94
CA SER A 96 -40.77 -3.03 -35.00
C SER A 96 -40.56 -2.49 -33.58
N PHE A 97 -39.29 -2.40 -33.15
CA PHE A 97 -38.93 -1.56 -32.02
C PHE A 97 -38.67 -0.15 -32.54
N SER A 98 -39.64 0.73 -32.28
CA SER A 98 -39.46 2.19 -32.38
C SER A 98 -38.26 2.62 -31.53
N PRO A 99 -37.34 3.44 -32.04
CA PRO A 99 -36.40 4.14 -31.20
C PRO A 99 -37.18 5.18 -30.37
N GLU A 100 -37.14 5.00 -29.05
CA GLU A 100 -37.65 5.97 -28.08
C GLU A 100 -36.81 7.25 -28.19
N GLU A 101 -37.51 8.37 -28.40
CA GLU A 101 -36.94 9.71 -28.55
C GLU A 101 -36.11 10.09 -27.32
N SER A 102 -34.80 10.29 -27.54
CA SER A 102 -33.98 11.05 -26.60
C SER A 102 -34.52 12.48 -26.48
N PRO A 103 -34.72 13.02 -25.26
CA PRO A 103 -35.06 14.41 -25.10
C PRO A 103 -33.93 15.31 -25.60
N HIS A 104 -34.24 16.05 -26.66
CA HIS A 104 -33.47 17.19 -27.14
C HIS A 104 -33.30 18.23 -26.01
N SER A 105 -32.06 18.45 -25.57
CA SER A 105 -31.69 19.69 -24.89
C SER A 105 -31.48 20.79 -25.95
N PRO A 106 -32.10 21.98 -25.81
CA PRO A 106 -32.10 22.97 -26.87
C PRO A 106 -30.74 23.64 -27.08
N TYR A 107 -30.50 23.87 -28.36
CA TYR A 107 -29.36 24.49 -29.00
C TYR A 107 -29.15 25.98 -28.62
N TYR A 108 -27.88 26.32 -28.35
CA TYR A 108 -27.10 27.48 -28.80
C TYR A 108 -27.60 28.93 -28.61
N GLY A 109 -26.86 29.66 -27.76
CA GLY A 109 -26.44 31.02 -28.05
C GLY A 109 -24.99 31.01 -28.52
N ALA A 110 -24.77 31.24 -29.82
CA ALA A 110 -23.45 31.42 -30.41
C ALA A 110 -22.86 32.77 -29.98
N VAL A 111 -21.67 32.75 -29.39
CA VAL A 111 -20.76 33.89 -29.38
C VAL A 111 -19.49 33.48 -30.12
N ASP A 112 -19.39 34.09 -31.30
CA ASP A 112 -18.24 34.24 -32.16
C ASP A 112 -16.97 34.57 -31.37
N LEU A 113 -15.96 33.70 -31.46
CA LEU A 113 -14.56 34.09 -31.22
C LEU A 113 -13.66 33.43 -32.26
N THR A 114 -13.14 34.33 -33.07
CA THR A 114 -12.12 34.25 -34.13
C THR A 114 -10.83 33.55 -33.66
N PRO A 115 -9.98 33.02 -34.57
CA PRO A 115 -8.81 32.20 -34.23
C PRO A 115 -7.55 33.04 -33.93
N GLU A 116 -6.55 32.32 -33.39
CA GLU A 116 -5.12 32.67 -33.21
C GLU A 116 -4.64 33.30 -31.89
N GLY A 117 -3.76 32.53 -31.22
CA GLY A 117 -2.81 32.99 -30.20
C GLY A 117 -2.10 31.81 -29.54
N PRO A 118 -0.76 31.68 -29.61
CA PRO A 118 -0.02 30.66 -28.89
C PRO A 118 -0.24 30.83 -27.39
N ARG A 119 -0.72 29.77 -26.73
CA ARG A 119 -0.87 29.69 -25.28
C ARG A 119 0.49 29.97 -24.64
N PRO A 120 0.67 31.04 -23.86
CA PRO A 120 1.90 31.22 -23.10
C PRO A 120 1.98 30.07 -22.10
N SER A 121 3.01 29.24 -22.19
CA SER A 121 3.42 28.35 -21.11
C SER A 121 3.67 29.23 -19.89
N ALA A 122 2.69 29.28 -18.98
CA ALA A 122 2.83 29.94 -17.72
C ALA A 122 3.94 29.22 -16.94
N SER A 123 5.14 29.79 -17.00
CA SER A 123 6.28 29.36 -16.21
C SER A 123 6.02 29.87 -14.79
N PHE A 124 5.39 29.04 -13.97
CA PHE A 124 5.23 29.33 -12.55
C PHE A 124 6.60 29.27 -11.89
N SER A 125 7.25 30.43 -11.79
CA SER A 125 8.46 30.60 -10.98
C SER A 125 8.04 30.56 -9.52
N PHE A 126 8.06 29.36 -8.94
CA PHE A 126 7.94 29.16 -7.50
C PHE A 126 9.10 29.89 -6.80
N THR A 127 8.79 31.03 -6.18
CA THR A 127 9.74 31.67 -5.26
C THR A 127 9.55 30.99 -3.91
N LEU A 128 10.27 29.88 -3.68
CA LEU A 128 10.29 29.19 -2.39
C LEU A 128 10.76 30.16 -1.30
N MET A 129 10.19 30.03 -0.10
CA MET A 129 10.67 30.71 1.10
C MET A 129 12.17 30.39 1.33
N PRO A 130 12.94 31.34 1.90
CA PRO A 130 14.38 31.17 2.12
C PRO A 130 14.61 30.15 3.25
N GLY A 131 14.65 28.89 2.89
CA GLY A 131 14.99 27.77 3.76
C GLY A 131 15.48 26.61 2.90
N THR A 132 16.80 26.42 2.87
CA THR A 132 17.48 25.17 2.48
C THR A 132 16.84 24.39 1.32
N SER A 133 16.57 25.06 0.20
CA SER A 133 16.08 24.38 -1.00
C SER A 133 17.23 23.61 -1.63
N ASN A 134 17.19 22.28 -1.56
CA ASN A 134 18.10 21.41 -2.30
C ASN A 134 17.77 21.55 -3.80
N PRO A 135 18.68 22.07 -4.65
CA PRO A 135 18.37 22.41 -6.03
C PRO A 135 18.11 21.18 -6.89
N GLU A 136 18.72 20.04 -6.58
CA GLU A 136 18.45 18.77 -7.25
C GLU A 136 17.03 18.27 -6.93
N LEU A 137 16.60 18.36 -5.67
CA LEU A 137 15.23 18.01 -5.27
C LEU A 137 14.22 18.95 -5.93
N GLU A 138 14.52 20.25 -5.95
CA GLU A 138 13.66 21.24 -6.60
C GLU A 138 13.45 20.90 -8.09
N LYS A 139 14.50 20.44 -8.78
CA LYS A 139 14.40 19.99 -10.17
C LYS A 139 13.48 18.78 -10.32
N ILE A 140 13.58 17.78 -9.43
CA ILE A 140 12.71 16.60 -9.45
C ILE A 140 11.26 17.01 -9.18
N CYS A 141 11.02 17.74 -8.09
CA CYS A 141 9.67 18.10 -7.67
C CYS A 141 8.95 19.02 -8.67
N LYS A 142 9.66 19.89 -9.38
CA LYS A 142 9.08 20.77 -10.42
C LYS A 142 8.47 20.03 -11.59
N GLU A 143 8.94 18.82 -11.88
CA GLU A 143 8.39 17.99 -12.96
C GLU A 143 7.11 17.26 -12.52
N THR A 144 6.88 17.12 -11.20
CA THR A 144 5.67 16.49 -10.67
C THR A 144 4.44 17.38 -10.78
N GLU A 145 3.25 16.77 -10.80
CA GLU A 145 1.97 17.50 -10.75
C GLU A 145 1.73 18.21 -9.41
N LEU A 146 2.45 17.82 -8.35
CA LEU A 146 2.30 18.30 -6.97
C LEU A 146 3.66 18.81 -6.43
N PRO A 147 4.23 19.87 -7.00
CA PRO A 147 5.60 20.31 -6.69
C PRO A 147 5.74 20.79 -5.24
N ILE A 148 4.70 21.41 -4.68
CA ILE A 148 4.72 21.90 -3.30
C ILE A 148 4.73 20.73 -2.32
N GLU A 149 3.84 19.76 -2.54
CA GLU A 149 3.68 18.58 -1.71
C GLU A 149 4.92 17.70 -1.81
N CYS A 150 5.51 17.54 -2.99
CA CYS A 150 6.79 16.87 -3.19
C CYS A 150 7.90 17.51 -2.35
N MET A 151 8.07 18.84 -2.44
CA MET A 151 9.08 19.55 -1.65
C MET A 151 8.81 19.44 -0.15
N LYS A 152 7.55 19.64 0.28
CA LYS A 152 7.12 19.58 1.68
C LYS A 152 7.40 18.21 2.30
N SER A 153 7.12 17.13 1.58
CA SER A 153 7.23 15.77 2.09
C SER A 153 8.65 15.21 2.02
N ILE A 154 9.39 15.46 0.94
CA ILE A 154 10.71 14.85 0.72
C ILE A 154 11.83 15.66 1.37
N SER A 155 11.77 17.00 1.35
CA SER A 155 12.87 17.83 1.87
C SER A 155 13.27 17.50 3.32
N PRO A 156 12.35 17.19 4.25
CA PRO A 156 12.71 16.81 5.62
C PRO A 156 13.41 15.46 5.74
N LEU A 157 13.34 14.60 4.72
CA LEU A 157 13.98 13.27 4.70
C LEU A 157 15.42 13.32 4.19
N LEU A 158 15.77 14.39 3.46
CA LEU A 158 17.11 14.55 2.91
C LEU A 158 18.10 14.95 3.99
N ASN A 159 19.26 14.33 3.95
CA ASN A 159 20.44 14.72 4.71
C ASN A 159 21.63 14.88 3.75
N ASP A 160 22.75 15.43 4.24
CA ASP A 160 23.92 15.74 3.41
C ASP A 160 24.59 14.51 2.76
N THR A 161 24.20 13.29 3.15
CA THR A 161 24.77 12.04 2.64
C THR A 161 23.91 11.38 1.55
N VAL A 162 22.65 11.79 1.41
CA VAL A 162 21.73 11.21 0.44
C VAL A 162 21.97 11.82 -0.94
N GLN A 163 22.23 10.97 -1.93
CA GLN A 163 22.27 11.38 -3.33
C GLN A 163 20.85 11.65 -3.83
N VAL A 164 20.59 12.89 -4.27
CA VAL A 164 19.26 13.33 -4.70
C VAL A 164 19.05 13.00 -6.18
N GLU A 165 18.61 11.77 -6.42
CA GLU A 165 18.23 11.24 -7.73
C GLU A 165 16.76 10.77 -7.71
N PRO A 166 16.06 10.73 -8.87
CA PRO A 166 14.65 10.34 -8.92
C PRO A 166 14.35 9.02 -8.21
N ILE A 167 15.20 8.01 -8.39
CA ILE A 167 15.02 6.70 -7.75
C ILE A 167 15.16 6.78 -6.23
N THR A 168 16.14 7.52 -5.72
CA THR A 168 16.36 7.68 -4.28
C THR A 168 15.23 8.48 -3.66
N VAL A 169 14.78 9.54 -4.32
CA VAL A 169 13.64 10.35 -3.90
C VAL A 169 12.37 9.52 -3.86
N ALA A 170 12.10 8.72 -4.90
CA ALA A 170 10.96 7.81 -4.93
C ALA A 170 11.01 6.81 -3.76
N LYS A 171 12.16 6.16 -3.52
CA LYS A 171 12.31 5.21 -2.40
C LYS A 171 12.04 5.86 -1.04
N LEU A 172 12.59 7.05 -0.79
CA LEU A 172 12.32 7.82 0.44
C LEU A 172 10.83 8.18 0.57
N GLY A 173 10.21 8.59 -0.52
CA GLY A 173 8.79 8.92 -0.53
C GLY A 173 7.89 7.70 -0.28
N ILE A 174 8.26 6.53 -0.79
CA ILE A 174 7.55 5.26 -0.57
C ILE A 174 7.69 4.81 0.89
N GLU A 175 8.89 4.89 1.46
CA GLU A 175 9.10 4.61 2.88
C GLU A 175 8.31 5.58 3.78
N LEU A 176 8.23 6.86 3.40
CA LEU A 176 7.41 7.83 4.12
C LEU A 176 5.92 7.50 4.02
N SER A 177 5.42 7.11 2.84
CA SER A 177 4.00 6.73 2.69
C SER A 177 3.66 5.47 3.48
N THR A 178 4.58 4.49 3.58
CA THR A 178 4.44 3.33 4.47
C THR A 178 4.29 3.73 5.94
N ASN A 179 5.07 4.70 6.41
CA ASN A 179 4.96 5.17 7.80
C ASN A 179 3.67 5.96 8.03
N MET A 180 3.26 6.78 7.07
CA MET A 180 2.02 7.56 7.14
C MET A 180 0.77 6.66 7.09
N SER A 181 0.76 5.61 6.27
CA SER A 181 -0.36 4.66 6.21
C SER A 181 -0.53 3.88 7.51
N ARG A 182 0.58 3.43 8.14
CA ARG A 182 0.52 2.83 9.49
C ARG A 182 -0.04 3.81 10.52
N GLN A 183 0.36 5.07 10.46
CA GLN A 183 -0.18 6.11 11.33
C GLN A 183 -1.69 6.34 11.08
N ALA A 184 -2.11 6.28 9.82
CA ALA A 184 -3.52 6.37 9.44
C ALA A 184 -4.32 5.19 9.99
N ALA A 185 -3.85 3.95 9.81
CA ALA A 185 -4.48 2.76 10.39
C ALA A 185 -4.62 2.85 11.92
N ASP A 186 -3.55 3.26 12.62
CA ASP A 186 -3.56 3.46 14.07
C ASP A 186 -4.58 4.54 14.51
N THR A 187 -4.70 5.61 13.72
CA THR A 187 -5.62 6.71 14.01
C THR A 187 -7.07 6.30 13.75
N ALA A 188 -7.32 5.62 12.63
CA ALA A 188 -8.63 5.11 12.26
C ALA A 188 -9.12 4.08 13.29
N THR A 189 -8.24 3.19 13.75
CA THR A 189 -8.55 2.21 14.81
C THR A 189 -8.98 2.89 16.11
N LYS A 190 -8.26 3.94 16.54
CA LYS A 190 -8.64 4.70 17.75
C LYS A 190 -10.02 5.36 17.62
N LEU A 191 -10.32 5.89 16.44
CA LEU A 191 -11.62 6.52 16.16
C LEU A 191 -12.74 5.48 16.05
N TYR A 192 -12.43 4.30 15.54
CA TYR A 192 -13.36 3.17 15.46
C TYR A 192 -13.75 2.68 16.85
N ASP A 193 -12.76 2.58 17.75
CA ASP A 193 -12.93 2.14 19.13
C ASP A 193 -13.62 3.18 20.01
N ASP A 194 -13.74 4.44 19.56
CA ASP A 194 -14.45 5.49 20.29
C ASP A 194 -15.94 5.11 20.48
N PRO A 195 -16.44 4.97 21.71
CA PRO A 195 -17.85 4.66 21.95
C PRO A 195 -18.81 5.74 21.43
N GLU A 196 -18.34 6.99 21.26
CA GLU A 196 -19.15 8.11 20.78
C GLU A 196 -19.19 8.20 19.24
N ALA A 197 -18.37 7.43 18.53
CA ALA A 197 -18.40 7.38 17.08
C ALA A 197 -19.72 6.77 16.57
N SER A 198 -20.33 7.42 15.58
CA SER A 198 -21.58 6.97 14.98
C SER A 198 -21.40 5.62 14.27
N GLY A 199 -22.49 4.85 14.12
CA GLY A 199 -22.43 3.57 13.41
C GLY A 199 -21.90 3.69 11.98
N GLY A 200 -22.37 4.70 11.23
CA GLY A 200 -21.87 4.96 9.88
C GLY A 200 -20.39 5.36 9.84
N LEU A 201 -19.91 6.09 10.86
CA LEU A 201 -18.48 6.45 10.96
C LEU A 201 -17.64 5.20 11.23
N LYS A 202 -18.08 4.32 12.14
CA LYS A 202 -17.37 3.05 12.42
C LYS A 202 -17.31 2.15 11.18
N GLU A 203 -18.37 2.07 10.40
CA GLU A 203 -18.38 1.28 9.17
C GLU A 203 -17.41 1.85 8.12
N ALA A 204 -17.41 3.17 7.90
CA ALA A 204 -16.43 3.82 7.03
C ALA A 204 -14.99 3.62 7.53
N LEU A 205 -14.75 3.75 8.84
CA LEU A 205 -13.44 3.55 9.44
C LEU A 205 -12.96 2.10 9.32
N SER A 206 -13.85 1.10 9.41
CA SER A 206 -13.48 -0.30 9.19
C SER A 206 -12.90 -0.52 7.80
N VAL A 207 -13.54 0.03 6.77
CA VAL A 207 -13.04 -0.01 5.39
C VAL A 207 -11.70 0.72 5.28
N CYS A 208 -11.58 1.90 5.89
CA CYS A 208 -10.34 2.66 5.88
C CYS A 208 -9.18 1.92 6.56
N ILE A 209 -9.40 1.26 7.70
CA ILE A 209 -8.37 0.49 8.40
C ILE A 209 -7.81 -0.60 7.48
N GLU A 210 -8.68 -1.43 6.88
CA GLU A 210 -8.27 -2.51 5.97
C GLU A 210 -7.45 -1.97 4.79
N ASN A 211 -7.86 -0.83 4.22
CA ASN A 211 -7.17 -0.22 3.08
C ASN A 211 -5.84 0.45 3.48
N TYR A 212 -5.75 1.09 4.64
CA TYR A 212 -4.48 1.66 5.11
C TYR A 212 -3.47 0.57 5.48
N GLU A 213 -3.93 -0.56 6.02
CA GLU A 213 -3.10 -1.70 6.37
C GLU A 213 -2.54 -2.43 5.13
N SER A 214 -3.17 -2.28 3.96
CA SER A 214 -2.66 -2.86 2.71
C SER A 214 -1.53 -2.05 2.05
N ILE A 215 -1.49 -0.73 2.29
CA ILE A 215 -0.51 0.17 1.66
C ILE A 215 0.96 -0.24 1.91
N PRO A 216 1.38 -0.60 3.15
CA PRO A 216 2.74 -1.06 3.41
C PRO A 216 3.18 -2.24 2.54
N ASP A 217 2.30 -3.22 2.31
CA ASP A 217 2.65 -4.42 1.54
C ASP A 217 2.89 -4.08 0.06
N ASP A 218 2.02 -3.26 -0.53
CA ASP A 218 2.20 -2.78 -1.91
C ASP A 218 3.46 -1.92 -2.05
N ASN A 219 3.73 -1.05 -1.07
CA ASN A 219 4.94 -0.23 -1.03
C ASN A 219 6.21 -1.08 -0.93
N ASP A 220 6.21 -2.12 -0.10
CA ASP A 220 7.36 -3.04 0.03
C ASP A 220 7.62 -3.78 -1.29
N LEU A 221 6.56 -4.20 -1.99
CA LEU A 221 6.66 -4.79 -3.33
C LEU A 221 7.16 -3.78 -4.37
N ALA A 222 6.74 -2.52 -4.31
CA ALA A 222 7.25 -1.45 -5.18
C ALA A 222 8.75 -1.18 -4.95
N LEU A 223 9.18 -1.16 -3.68
CA LEU A 223 10.60 -1.01 -3.33
C LEU A 223 11.43 -2.18 -3.85
N LEU A 224 10.93 -3.41 -3.73
CA LEU A 224 11.57 -4.60 -4.29
C LEU A 224 11.73 -4.47 -5.81
N ALA A 225 10.66 -4.13 -6.52
CA ALA A 225 10.68 -3.93 -7.97
C ALA A 225 11.68 -2.84 -8.41
N LEU A 226 11.75 -1.71 -7.68
CA LEU A 226 12.75 -0.67 -7.93
C LEU A 226 14.20 -1.14 -7.70
N ASN A 227 14.43 -2.05 -6.74
CA ASN A 227 15.75 -2.64 -6.51
C ASN A 227 16.13 -3.65 -7.61
N GLU A 228 15.13 -4.30 -8.22
CA GLU A 228 15.30 -5.25 -9.33
C GLU A 228 15.30 -4.56 -10.71
N HIS A 229 15.24 -3.23 -10.74
CA HIS A 229 15.13 -2.43 -11.96
C HIS A 229 13.89 -2.73 -12.81
N ASN A 230 12.80 -3.17 -12.17
CA ASN A 230 11.53 -3.47 -12.81
C ASN A 230 10.54 -2.30 -12.62
N LEU A 231 10.58 -1.34 -13.56
CA LEU A 231 9.77 -0.13 -13.47
C LEU A 231 8.26 -0.41 -13.60
N GLU A 232 7.90 -1.33 -14.49
CA GLU A 232 6.49 -1.70 -14.76
C GLU A 232 5.83 -2.27 -13.50
N GLU A 233 6.51 -3.22 -12.84
CA GLU A 233 6.03 -3.79 -11.59
C GLU A 233 5.96 -2.72 -10.48
N ALA A 234 6.97 -1.85 -10.36
CA ALA A 234 6.94 -0.76 -9.39
C ALA A 234 5.74 0.18 -9.59
N MET A 235 5.41 0.52 -10.83
CA MET A 235 4.24 1.34 -11.16
C MET A 235 2.92 0.64 -10.81
N ILE A 236 2.80 -0.64 -11.15
CA ILE A 236 1.61 -1.45 -10.82
C ILE A 236 1.42 -1.49 -9.29
N LYS A 237 2.49 -1.74 -8.54
CA LYS A 237 2.42 -1.78 -7.07
C LYS A 237 2.09 -0.43 -6.46
N LEU A 238 2.65 0.67 -6.97
CA LEU A 238 2.32 2.01 -6.48
C LEU A 238 0.91 2.49 -6.85
N SER A 239 0.24 1.85 -7.81
CA SER A 239 -1.18 2.12 -8.08
C SER A 239 -2.10 1.60 -6.97
N GLY A 240 -1.70 0.52 -6.28
CA GLY A 240 -2.44 -0.09 -5.19
C GLY A 240 -2.72 0.89 -4.04
N PRO A 241 -1.71 1.56 -3.47
CA PRO A 241 -1.91 2.54 -2.42
C PRO A 241 -2.85 3.68 -2.78
N LEU A 242 -2.85 4.14 -4.04
CA LEU A 242 -3.76 5.17 -4.50
C LEU A 242 -5.22 4.65 -4.49
N THR A 243 -5.45 3.44 -5.01
CA THR A 243 -6.75 2.78 -4.97
C THR A 243 -7.24 2.53 -3.53
N SER A 244 -6.34 2.13 -2.61
CA SER A 244 -6.67 1.97 -1.19
C SER A 244 -7.16 3.28 -0.57
N MET A 245 -6.47 4.40 -0.86
CA MET A 245 -6.88 5.72 -0.40
C MET A 245 -8.26 6.13 -0.95
N GLU A 246 -8.48 5.96 -2.25
CA GLU A 246 -9.75 6.27 -2.91
C GLU A 246 -10.90 5.44 -2.33
N THR A 247 -10.68 4.16 -2.06
CA THR A 247 -11.67 3.26 -1.46
C THR A 247 -12.10 3.72 -0.07
N CYS A 248 -11.15 4.17 0.77
CA CYS A 248 -11.47 4.76 2.08
C CYS A 248 -12.27 6.06 1.97
N LEU A 249 -11.90 6.96 1.04
CA LEU A 249 -12.62 8.21 0.81
C LEU A 249 -14.06 7.95 0.34
N ASP A 250 -14.23 6.97 -0.55
CA ASP A 250 -15.55 6.55 -1.03
C ASP A 250 -16.41 5.96 0.09
N ALA A 251 -15.83 5.19 1.01
CA ALA A 251 -16.56 4.67 2.17
C ALA A 251 -17.09 5.80 3.07
N ASN A 252 -16.28 6.83 3.33
CA ASN A 252 -16.73 8.02 4.06
C ASN A 252 -17.88 8.74 3.33
N HIS A 253 -17.76 8.89 2.00
CA HIS A 253 -18.77 9.55 1.19
C HIS A 253 -20.10 8.77 1.16
N GLN A 254 -20.05 7.45 0.98
CA GLN A 254 -21.22 6.56 0.99
C GLN A 254 -21.97 6.64 2.33
N MET A 255 -21.24 6.81 3.43
CA MET A 255 -21.81 6.95 4.76
C MET A 255 -22.19 8.38 5.13
N HIS A 256 -22.09 9.32 4.20
CA HIS A 256 -22.34 10.75 4.41
C HIS A 256 -21.55 11.34 5.59
N ASN A 257 -20.36 10.81 5.84
CA ASN A 257 -19.47 11.27 6.90
C ASN A 257 -18.40 12.20 6.35
N PHE A 258 -18.07 13.23 7.14
CA PHE A 258 -16.82 13.93 6.95
C PHE A 258 -15.73 13.14 7.65
N SER A 259 -14.69 12.73 6.91
CA SER A 259 -13.58 12.02 7.52
C SER A 259 -12.92 12.90 8.59
N PRO A 260 -12.81 12.43 9.85
CA PRO A 260 -12.04 13.11 10.89
C PRO A 260 -10.52 13.08 10.60
N MET A 261 -10.09 12.30 9.61
CA MET A 261 -8.69 12.13 9.21
C MET A 261 -8.36 12.82 7.87
N ARG A 262 -9.26 13.65 7.35
CA ARG A 262 -9.14 14.28 6.02
C ARG A 262 -7.77 14.88 5.71
N ASP A 263 -7.15 15.58 6.65
CA ASP A 263 -5.85 16.21 6.41
C ASP A 263 -4.73 15.17 6.26
N MET A 264 -4.76 14.11 7.07
CA MET A 264 -3.81 12.99 6.97
C MET A 264 -4.02 12.21 5.67
N GLU A 265 -5.27 11.99 5.30
CA GLU A 265 -5.66 11.36 4.03
C GLU A 265 -5.13 12.15 2.83
N ALA A 266 -5.38 13.47 2.81
CA ALA A 266 -4.94 14.32 1.72
C ALA A 266 -3.40 14.38 1.61
N GLU A 267 -2.68 14.43 2.73
CA GLU A 267 -1.22 14.40 2.73
C GLU A 267 -0.66 13.06 2.24
N LEU A 268 -1.25 11.93 2.67
CA LEU A 268 -0.85 10.60 2.21
C LEU A 268 -1.14 10.40 0.72
N GLU A 269 -2.33 10.77 0.27
CA GLU A 269 -2.72 10.69 -1.15
C GLU A 269 -1.79 11.53 -2.04
N ALA A 270 -1.51 12.77 -1.63
CA ALA A 270 -0.59 13.65 -2.36
C ALA A 270 0.81 13.03 -2.46
N LEU A 271 1.33 12.45 -1.37
CA LEU A 271 2.63 11.78 -1.37
C LEU A 271 2.63 10.55 -2.30
N VAL A 272 1.59 9.71 -2.24
CA VAL A 272 1.47 8.54 -3.14
C VAL A 272 1.45 8.97 -4.60
N ARG A 273 0.69 10.01 -4.95
CA ARG A 273 0.66 10.59 -6.31
C ARG A 273 2.04 11.10 -6.74
N VAL A 274 2.75 11.81 -5.84
CA VAL A 274 4.13 12.25 -6.10
C VAL A 274 5.04 11.07 -6.38
N ASN A 275 4.99 10.02 -5.55
CA ASN A 275 5.81 8.82 -5.73
C ASN A 275 5.54 8.14 -7.08
N LEU A 276 4.27 7.95 -7.41
CA LEU A 276 3.85 7.33 -8.67
C LEU A 276 4.32 8.15 -9.88
N HIS A 277 4.20 9.47 -9.84
CA HIS A 277 4.68 10.35 -10.91
C HIS A 277 6.20 10.25 -11.06
N ILE A 278 6.97 10.36 -9.96
CA ILE A 278 8.44 10.27 -10.01
C ILE A 278 8.89 8.93 -10.59
N VAL A 279 8.28 7.82 -10.14
CA VAL A 279 8.59 6.49 -10.67
C VAL A 279 8.24 6.39 -12.14
N THR A 280 7.05 6.82 -12.55
CA THR A 280 6.58 6.67 -13.94
C THR A 280 7.40 7.50 -14.93
N ASP A 281 7.70 8.76 -14.59
CA ASP A 281 8.19 9.73 -15.57
C ASP A 281 9.68 10.06 -15.43
N LEU A 282 10.26 9.89 -14.24
CA LEU A 282 11.58 10.42 -13.92
C LEU A 282 12.63 9.33 -13.62
N VAL A 283 12.22 8.16 -13.12
CA VAL A 283 13.14 7.05 -12.86
C VAL A 283 13.59 6.40 -14.16
N LYS A 284 14.90 6.17 -14.29
CA LYS A 284 15.54 5.51 -15.43
C LYS A 284 16.64 4.59 -14.92
N PHE A 285 16.78 3.42 -15.54
CA PHE A 285 17.81 2.42 -15.25
C PHE A 285 18.89 2.39 -16.34
#